data_AF-A0A5B6TK02-F1
#
_entry.id   AF-A0A5B6TK02-F1
#
_cell.length_a   1.000
_cell.length_b   1.000
_cell.length_c   1.000
_cell.angle_alpha   90.00
_cell.angle_beta   90.00
_cell.angle_gamma   90.00
#
_symmetry.space_group_name_H-M   'P 1'
#
loop_
_entity.id
_entity.type
_entity.pdbx_description
1 polymer ?
#
loop_
_entity_poly.entity_id
_entity_poly.type
_entity_poly.pdbx_seq_one_letter_code
_entity_poly.pdbx_strand_id
1 'polypeptide(L)'
;MKNSTQKFRLLVLLFCSFLAVSCSKDDDDEEVIPPLENQLEYNDVTYDLATVLSVDLGAAGFSTTETHYGQAFILSDYVATGTAAPKVILELYMFSKGAASFGSGTFEFADVELADAETKYKDKNFFFDSNLLIDLNGDEEMDEDKETFMIKSGTIKMSGSGTNYNIECDVTLENNKGLRAQYSGVVTPITIDGDEEDPATAGMRKAPKSFFSLSKALKGLKLN
;
A
#
# COMPACT_ATOMS: atom_id res chain seq x y z
N MET A 1 -74.49 -19.58 48.95
CA MET A 1 -73.45 -18.67 49.48
C MET A 1 -72.10 -19.37 49.37
N LYS A 2 -71.08 -18.65 48.86
CA LYS A 2 -69.63 -19.00 48.81
C LYS A 2 -69.22 -20.18 47.89
N ASN A 3 -68.14 -20.14 47.12
CA ASN A 3 -67.20 -19.07 46.77
C ASN A 3 -66.50 -19.41 45.44
N SER A 4 -66.36 -18.37 44.61
CA SER A 4 -65.34 -18.16 43.60
C SER A 4 -63.93 -18.40 44.17
N THR A 5 -63.05 -19.14 43.48
CA THR A 5 -61.60 -18.85 43.27
C THR A 5 -60.83 -20.06 42.73
N GLN A 6 -60.88 -20.33 41.42
CA GLN A 6 -59.98 -21.35 40.84
C GLN A 6 -59.63 -21.16 39.36
N LYS A 7 -59.62 -19.91 38.87
CA LYS A 7 -59.20 -19.61 37.49
C LYS A 7 -58.02 -18.65 37.36
N PHE A 8 -57.42 -18.21 38.47
CA PHE A 8 -56.38 -17.16 38.45
C PHE A 8 -54.93 -17.68 38.52
N ARG A 9 -54.69 -18.99 38.60
CA ARG A 9 -53.33 -19.55 38.71
C ARG A 9 -52.71 -20.08 37.41
N LEU A 10 -53.47 -20.17 36.32
CA LEU A 10 -52.94 -20.68 35.04
C LEU A 10 -52.48 -19.57 34.06
N LEU A 11 -52.77 -18.30 34.34
CA LEU A 11 -52.41 -17.19 33.44
C LEU A 11 -50.99 -16.63 33.70
N VAL A 12 -50.43 -16.84 34.89
CA VAL A 12 -49.10 -16.29 35.27
C VAL A 12 -47.94 -17.12 34.70
N LEU A 13 -48.16 -18.41 34.39
CA LEU A 13 -47.13 -19.29 33.82
C LEU A 13 -46.96 -19.16 32.30
N LEU A 14 -47.86 -18.44 31.61
CA LEU A 14 -47.77 -18.22 30.15
C LEU A 14 -47.05 -16.93 29.76
N PHE A 15 -46.78 -16.03 30.71
CA PHE A 15 -46.15 -14.72 30.44
C PHE A 15 -44.63 -14.67 30.67
N CYS A 16 -44.01 -15.75 31.17
CA CYS A 16 -42.56 -15.79 31.41
C CYS A 16 -41.74 -16.38 30.24
N SER A 17 -42.37 -16.74 29.13
CA SER A 17 -41.69 -17.41 27.99
C SER A 17 -41.23 -16.45 26.89
N PHE A 18 -41.50 -15.14 26.99
CA PHE A 18 -41.23 -14.17 25.91
C PHE A 18 -40.07 -13.21 26.19
N LEU A 19 -39.22 -13.49 27.19
CA LEU A 19 -38.07 -12.61 27.54
C LEU A 19 -36.70 -13.20 27.19
N ALA A 20 -36.60 -14.13 26.24
CA ALA A 20 -35.33 -14.80 25.92
C ALA A 20 -34.90 -14.71 24.44
N VAL A 21 -35.30 -13.68 23.69
CA VAL A 21 -34.64 -13.33 22.41
C VAL A 21 -34.60 -11.81 22.23
N SER A 22 -33.66 -11.17 22.91
CA SER A 22 -33.11 -9.88 22.49
C SER A 22 -31.65 -9.80 22.97
N CYS A 23 -30.86 -10.81 22.61
CA CYS A 23 -29.46 -10.55 22.32
C CYS A 23 -29.43 -9.89 20.94
N SER A 24 -29.56 -8.57 20.90
CA SER A 24 -28.88 -7.79 19.88
C SER A 24 -27.39 -7.82 20.23
N LYS A 25 -26.78 -8.99 20.03
CA LYS A 25 -25.38 -8.99 19.65
C LYS A 25 -25.44 -8.64 18.18
N ASP A 26 -25.31 -7.35 17.90
CA ASP A 26 -24.56 -6.93 16.73
C ASP A 26 -23.19 -7.58 16.94
N ASP A 27 -23.08 -8.83 16.48
CA ASP A 27 -21.80 -9.34 16.06
C ASP A 27 -21.50 -8.48 14.84
N ASP A 28 -20.77 -7.38 15.11
CA ASP A 28 -19.88 -6.79 14.12
C ASP A 28 -19.00 -7.94 13.65
N ASP A 29 -19.49 -8.68 12.65
CA ASP A 29 -18.69 -9.53 11.78
C ASP A 29 -17.72 -8.55 11.10
N GLU A 30 -16.68 -8.15 11.83
CA GLU A 30 -15.48 -7.57 11.26
C GLU A 30 -15.02 -8.59 10.24
N GLU A 31 -15.29 -8.27 8.97
CA GLU A 31 -14.94 -9.11 7.85
C GLU A 31 -13.45 -9.42 7.96
N VAL A 32 -13.12 -10.65 8.35
CA VAL A 32 -11.74 -11.07 8.60
C VAL A 32 -11.06 -11.13 7.25
N ILE A 33 -10.45 -10.01 6.85
CA ILE A 33 -9.80 -9.94 5.55
C ILE A 33 -8.55 -10.82 5.62
N PRO A 34 -8.41 -11.82 4.73
CA PRO A 34 -7.30 -12.74 4.81
C PRO A 34 -5.94 -12.02 4.69
N PRO A 35 -4.90 -12.55 5.35
CA PRO A 35 -3.53 -12.08 5.13
C PRO A 35 -3.10 -12.42 3.70
N LEU A 36 -2.28 -11.55 3.11
CA LEU A 36 -1.68 -11.75 1.79
C LEU A 36 -0.30 -12.40 1.96
N GLU A 37 0.12 -13.27 1.05
CA GLU A 37 1.46 -13.88 1.11
C GLU A 37 2.21 -13.59 -0.18
N ASN A 38 3.09 -12.57 -0.16
CA ASN A 38 3.80 -12.08 -1.35
C ASN A 38 2.84 -11.78 -2.50
N GLN A 39 1.81 -10.98 -2.19
CA GLN A 39 0.68 -10.72 -3.07
C GLN A 39 0.25 -9.27 -3.02
N LEU A 40 -0.35 -8.83 -4.11
CA LEU A 40 -1.04 -7.55 -4.25
C LEU A 40 -2.51 -7.83 -4.59
N GLU A 41 -3.43 -7.15 -3.92
CA GLU A 41 -4.86 -7.24 -4.15
C GLU A 41 -5.41 -5.87 -4.59
N TYR A 42 -6.05 -5.85 -5.75
CA TYR A 42 -6.74 -4.69 -6.30
C TYR A 42 -8.07 -5.12 -6.90
N ASN A 43 -9.16 -4.51 -6.44
CA ASN A 43 -10.51 -4.76 -6.93
C ASN A 43 -10.87 -6.27 -6.96
N ASP A 44 -10.63 -6.94 -5.83
CA ASP A 44 -10.86 -8.38 -5.59
C ASP A 44 -10.03 -9.33 -6.46
N VAL A 45 -9.04 -8.81 -7.18
CA VAL A 45 -8.08 -9.60 -7.97
C VAL A 45 -6.73 -9.59 -7.27
N THR A 46 -6.18 -10.78 -7.06
CA THR A 46 -4.87 -10.98 -6.45
C THR A 46 -3.80 -11.28 -7.50
N TYR A 47 -2.62 -10.69 -7.32
CA TYR A 47 -1.43 -10.86 -8.14
C TYR A 47 -0.29 -11.35 -7.26
N ASP A 48 0.38 -12.43 -7.65
CA ASP A 48 1.57 -12.90 -6.95
C ASP A 48 2.76 -11.98 -7.27
N LEU A 49 3.40 -11.45 -6.23
CA LEU A 49 4.57 -10.59 -6.34
C LEU A 49 5.82 -11.49 -6.36
N ALA A 50 6.47 -11.55 -7.51
CA ALA A 50 7.64 -12.40 -7.73
C ALA A 50 8.97 -11.65 -7.57
N THR A 51 8.98 -10.36 -7.89
CA THR A 51 10.20 -9.53 -7.88
C THR A 51 9.97 -8.25 -7.11
N VAL A 52 10.94 -7.88 -6.26
CA VAL A 52 11.00 -6.56 -5.64
C VAL A 52 12.39 -5.96 -5.85
N LEU A 53 12.41 -4.77 -6.44
CA LEU A 53 13.62 -3.98 -6.67
C LEU A 53 13.63 -2.78 -5.74
N SER A 54 14.83 -2.28 -5.41
CA SER A 54 14.98 -1.00 -4.73
C SER A 54 15.98 -0.08 -5.42
N VAL A 55 15.69 1.21 -5.35
CA VAL A 55 16.58 2.29 -5.79
C VAL A 55 16.90 3.15 -4.58
N ASP A 56 18.17 3.35 -4.32
CA ASP A 56 18.62 4.31 -3.31
C ASP A 56 18.49 5.74 -3.87
N LEU A 57 17.70 6.59 -3.20
CA LEU A 57 17.51 7.99 -3.59
C LEU A 57 18.39 8.95 -2.76
N GLY A 58 19.09 8.43 -1.74
CA GLY A 58 19.97 9.20 -0.88
C GLY A 58 19.25 10.09 0.14
N ALA A 59 20.03 10.99 0.73
CA ALA A 59 19.53 11.96 1.69
C ALA A 59 18.65 13.02 1.00
N ALA A 60 17.54 13.37 1.66
CA ALA A 60 16.54 14.29 1.13
C ALA A 60 15.98 15.21 2.22
N GLY A 61 15.44 16.35 1.81
CA GLY A 61 14.78 17.30 2.71
C GLY A 61 13.86 18.27 2.00
N PHE A 62 12.87 18.78 2.74
CA PHE A 62 11.93 19.81 2.27
C PHE A 62 12.61 21.17 2.02
N SER A 63 13.72 21.42 2.71
CA SER A 63 14.49 22.67 2.64
C SER A 63 15.97 22.37 2.36
N THR A 64 16.90 23.24 2.76
CA THR A 64 18.35 22.97 2.60
C THR A 64 18.88 21.93 3.59
N THR A 65 18.07 21.53 4.57
CA THR A 65 18.47 20.53 5.57
C THR A 65 17.94 19.16 5.17
N GLU A 66 18.84 18.21 5.01
CA GLU A 66 18.50 16.80 4.84
C GLU A 66 17.90 16.29 6.15
N THR A 67 16.65 15.85 6.08
CA THR A 67 15.88 15.37 7.24
C THR A 67 15.46 13.91 7.08
N HIS A 68 15.56 13.38 5.86
CA HIS A 68 15.11 12.04 5.49
C HIS A 68 16.14 11.34 4.62
N TYR A 69 15.95 10.04 4.48
CA TYR A 69 16.63 9.21 3.51
C TYR A 69 15.56 8.56 2.63
N GLY A 70 15.71 8.71 1.31
CA GLY A 70 14.77 8.23 0.32
C GLY A 70 15.16 6.85 -0.22
N GLN A 71 14.16 5.99 -0.42
CA GLN A 71 14.31 4.75 -1.16
C GLN A 71 13.04 4.53 -1.98
N ALA A 72 13.21 4.18 -3.26
CA ALA A 72 12.11 3.70 -4.08
C ALA A 72 12.07 2.17 -4.06
N PHE A 73 10.87 1.60 -4.04
CA PHE A 73 10.65 0.16 -4.19
C PHE A 73 9.73 -0.09 -5.39
N ILE A 74 10.06 -1.12 -6.17
CA ILE A 74 9.25 -1.55 -7.30
C ILE A 74 8.88 -3.01 -7.05
N LEU A 75 7.61 -3.28 -6.79
CA LEU A 75 7.08 -4.63 -6.57
C LEU A 75 6.32 -5.06 -7.82
N SER A 76 6.56 -6.27 -8.32
CA SER A 76 5.94 -6.75 -9.56
C SER A 76 5.76 -8.26 -9.60
N ASP A 77 4.80 -8.72 -10.39
CA ASP A 77 4.61 -10.13 -10.76
C ASP A 77 5.63 -10.62 -11.82
N TYR A 78 6.53 -9.76 -12.27
CA TYR A 78 7.57 -10.13 -13.23
C TYR A 78 8.45 -11.27 -12.73
N VAL A 79 8.66 -12.26 -13.60
CA VAL A 79 9.59 -13.38 -13.39
C VAL A 79 10.69 -13.29 -14.45
N ALA A 80 11.94 -13.16 -14.02
CA ALA A 80 13.10 -12.91 -14.90
C ALA A 80 13.33 -13.97 -16.00
N THR A 81 12.80 -15.18 -15.84
CA THR A 81 12.90 -16.26 -16.84
C THR A 81 11.75 -16.25 -17.85
N GLY A 82 10.77 -15.36 -17.69
CA GLY A 82 9.61 -15.23 -18.55
C GLY A 82 9.83 -14.23 -19.70
N THR A 83 9.10 -14.44 -20.78
CA THR A 83 8.98 -13.47 -21.89
C THR A 83 7.78 -12.55 -21.74
N ALA A 84 6.89 -12.83 -20.78
CA ALA A 84 5.70 -12.04 -20.53
C ALA A 84 6.06 -10.71 -19.85
N ALA A 85 5.38 -9.64 -20.25
CA ALA A 85 5.40 -8.39 -19.53
C ALA A 85 4.76 -8.56 -18.14
N PRO A 86 5.17 -7.77 -17.13
CA PRO A 86 4.45 -7.75 -15.86
C PRO A 86 3.01 -7.29 -16.06
N LYS A 87 2.08 -7.91 -15.35
CA LYS A 87 0.67 -7.46 -15.29
C LYS A 87 0.45 -6.43 -14.21
N VAL A 88 1.33 -6.38 -13.22
CA VAL A 88 1.27 -5.41 -12.14
C VAL A 88 2.64 -4.88 -11.76
N ILE A 89 2.71 -3.57 -11.52
CA ILE A 89 3.86 -2.88 -10.97
C ILE A 89 3.36 -1.91 -9.89
N LEU A 90 3.87 -2.04 -8.68
CA LEU A 90 3.64 -1.09 -7.59
C LEU A 90 4.95 -0.33 -7.32
N GLU A 91 4.93 0.97 -7.59
CA GLU A 91 6.02 1.89 -7.33
C GLU A 91 5.78 2.64 -6.00
N LEU A 92 6.71 2.52 -5.05
CA LEU A 92 6.64 3.17 -3.74
C LEU A 92 7.84 4.08 -3.54
N TYR A 93 7.62 5.40 -3.38
CA TYR A 93 8.68 6.36 -3.06
C TYR A 93 8.60 6.74 -1.59
N MET A 94 9.53 6.21 -0.80
CA MET A 94 9.47 6.21 0.65
C MET A 94 10.62 7.00 1.26
N PHE A 95 10.31 7.77 2.29
CA PHE A 95 11.24 8.69 2.95
C PHE A 95 11.20 8.42 4.45
N SER A 96 12.24 7.77 4.94
CA SER A 96 12.38 7.49 6.36
C SER A 96 13.02 8.67 7.07
N LYS A 97 12.62 8.95 8.31
CA LYS A 97 13.22 9.99 9.15
C LYS A 97 14.72 9.73 9.38
N GLY A 98 15.51 10.78 9.22
CA GLY A 98 16.97 10.76 9.36
C GLY A 98 17.66 10.62 8.00
N ALA A 99 18.82 11.27 7.84
CA ALA A 99 19.53 11.41 6.56
C ALA A 99 20.68 10.40 6.35
N ALA A 100 20.91 9.48 7.28
CA ALA A 100 22.09 8.60 7.24
C ALA A 100 21.86 7.31 6.42
N SER A 101 20.65 6.76 6.50
CA SER A 101 20.28 5.49 5.85
C SER A 101 18.78 5.33 5.88
N PHE A 102 18.23 4.56 4.92
CA PHE A 102 16.82 4.21 4.93
C PHE A 102 16.46 3.37 6.16
N GLY A 103 15.38 3.75 6.85
CA GLY A 103 14.93 3.15 8.10
C GLY A 103 13.57 2.45 7.99
N SER A 104 13.33 1.45 8.85
CA SER A 104 12.03 0.81 9.02
C SER A 104 11.00 1.72 9.71
N GLY A 105 9.72 1.36 9.63
CA GLY A 105 8.63 1.97 10.39
C GLY A 105 7.31 2.00 9.63
N THR A 106 6.35 2.77 10.15
CA THR A 106 5.10 3.08 9.47
C THR A 106 5.23 4.39 8.73
N PHE A 107 4.97 4.38 7.43
CA PHE A 107 5.02 5.53 6.54
C PHE A 107 3.58 5.98 6.27
N GLU A 108 3.31 7.26 6.50
CA GLU A 108 2.02 7.88 6.16
C GLU A 108 2.08 8.56 4.80
N PHE A 109 0.94 8.62 4.10
CA PHE A 109 0.86 9.39 2.86
C PHE A 109 1.12 10.88 3.12
N ALA A 110 2.03 11.47 2.34
CA ALA A 110 2.31 12.89 2.36
C ALA A 110 1.81 13.60 1.11
N ASP A 111 0.97 14.61 1.33
CA ASP A 111 0.73 15.64 0.33
C ASP A 111 1.82 16.72 0.49
N VAL A 112 2.87 16.57 -0.32
CA VAL A 112 4.07 17.42 -0.26
C VAL A 112 3.90 18.76 -0.97
N GLU A 113 2.80 18.96 -1.69
CA GLU A 113 2.47 20.23 -2.34
C GLU A 113 1.83 21.24 -1.38
N LEU A 114 1.46 20.80 -0.17
CA LEU A 114 0.93 21.67 0.87
C LEU A 114 2.00 22.66 1.37
N ALA A 115 1.57 23.90 1.62
CA ALA A 115 2.45 24.96 2.10
C ALA A 115 3.11 24.65 3.46
N ASP A 116 2.53 23.74 4.25
CA ASP A 116 3.00 23.33 5.57
C ASP A 116 3.60 21.90 5.60
N ALA A 117 3.89 21.31 4.44
CA ALA A 117 4.40 19.94 4.33
C ALA A 117 5.63 19.68 5.21
N GLU A 118 6.62 20.58 5.20
CA GLU A 118 7.82 20.46 6.05
C GLU A 118 7.45 20.38 7.53
N THR A 119 6.54 21.23 8.01
CA THR A 119 6.14 21.23 9.43
C THR A 119 5.43 19.92 9.81
N LYS A 120 4.63 19.39 8.90
CA LYS A 120 3.82 18.19 9.13
C LYS A 120 4.64 16.89 9.09
N TYR A 121 5.61 16.82 8.19
CA TYR A 121 6.28 15.56 7.84
C TYR A 121 7.78 15.52 8.21
N LYS A 122 8.43 16.63 8.60
CA LYS A 122 9.88 16.64 8.91
C LYS A 122 10.36 15.62 9.95
N ASP A 123 9.45 15.18 10.81
CA ASP A 123 9.72 14.31 11.96
C ASP A 123 9.08 12.92 11.82
N LYS A 124 8.60 12.57 10.61
CA LYS A 124 7.82 11.36 10.34
C LYS A 124 8.38 10.60 9.14
N ASN A 125 8.13 9.29 9.11
CA ASN A 125 8.30 8.52 7.89
C ASN A 125 7.11 8.80 6.97
N PHE A 126 7.36 9.05 5.69
CA PHE A 126 6.30 9.33 4.73
C PHE A 126 6.57 8.75 3.35
N PHE A 127 5.51 8.61 2.56
CA PHE A 127 5.61 8.29 1.14
C PHE A 127 4.74 9.23 0.33
N PHE A 128 5.09 9.47 -0.92
CA PHE A 128 4.32 10.30 -1.85
C PHE A 128 4.63 9.88 -3.30
N ASP A 129 3.90 10.45 -4.28
CA ASP A 129 4.05 10.18 -5.73
C ASP A 129 4.17 8.69 -6.11
N SER A 130 3.55 7.81 -5.32
CA SER A 130 3.61 6.35 -5.46
C SER A 130 2.42 5.86 -6.26
N ASN A 131 2.61 4.87 -7.12
CA ASN A 131 1.65 4.52 -8.19
C ASN A 131 1.46 3.01 -8.31
N LEU A 132 0.25 2.61 -8.70
CA LEU A 132 -0.06 1.28 -9.22
C LEU A 132 -0.15 1.36 -10.74
N LEU A 133 0.60 0.52 -11.45
CA LEU A 133 0.43 0.26 -12.87
C LEU A 133 -0.12 -1.16 -13.04
N ILE A 134 -1.17 -1.33 -13.82
CA ILE A 134 -1.88 -2.60 -13.97
C ILE A 134 -2.44 -2.77 -15.38
N ASP A 135 -2.09 -3.87 -16.07
CA ASP A 135 -2.65 -4.20 -17.38
C ASP A 135 -4.09 -4.69 -17.18
N LEU A 136 -5.06 -3.81 -17.41
CA LEU A 136 -6.47 -4.08 -17.18
C LEU A 136 -7.11 -4.79 -18.37
N ASN A 137 -6.50 -4.67 -19.54
CA ASN A 137 -7.09 -5.09 -20.80
C ASN A 137 -6.47 -6.41 -21.32
N GLY A 138 -5.33 -6.82 -20.77
CA GLY A 138 -4.63 -8.07 -21.03
C GLY A 138 -3.85 -8.07 -22.34
N ASP A 139 -3.45 -6.91 -22.87
CA ASP A 139 -2.68 -6.80 -24.11
C ASP A 139 -1.16 -6.78 -23.89
N GLU A 140 -0.70 -6.96 -22.65
CA GLU A 140 0.71 -6.93 -22.25
C GLU A 140 1.39 -5.56 -22.46
N GLU A 141 0.60 -4.51 -22.68
CA GLU A 141 1.03 -3.13 -22.71
C GLU A 141 0.38 -2.38 -21.53
N MET A 142 1.04 -1.34 -21.02
CA MET A 142 0.44 -0.49 -19.99
C MET A 142 0.20 0.89 -20.59
N ASP A 143 -1.04 1.37 -20.48
CA ASP A 143 -1.47 2.70 -20.89
C ASP A 143 -1.40 3.65 -19.69
N GLU A 144 -0.42 4.57 -19.69
CA GLU A 144 -0.26 5.57 -18.61
C GLU A 144 -1.56 6.33 -18.29
N ASP A 145 -2.42 6.59 -19.29
CA ASP A 145 -3.63 7.40 -19.10
C ASP A 145 -4.79 6.60 -18.50
N LYS A 146 -4.75 5.26 -18.53
CA LYS A 146 -5.88 4.39 -18.12
C LYS A 146 -5.53 3.31 -17.09
N GLU A 147 -4.27 2.94 -17.03
CA GLU A 147 -3.75 1.78 -16.30
C GLU A 147 -2.72 2.18 -15.24
N THR A 148 -2.52 3.49 -15.03
CA THR A 148 -1.76 4.04 -13.91
C THR A 148 -2.69 4.73 -12.92
N PHE A 149 -2.55 4.39 -11.64
CA PHE A 149 -3.34 4.96 -10.55
C PHE A 149 -2.43 5.49 -9.45
N MET A 150 -2.51 6.78 -9.16
CA MET A 150 -1.77 7.39 -8.05
C MET A 150 -2.35 6.97 -6.69
N ILE A 151 -1.48 6.73 -5.70
CA ILE A 151 -1.89 6.58 -4.30
C ILE A 151 -2.20 7.97 -3.70
N LYS A 152 -3.32 8.09 -2.96
CA LYS A 152 -3.80 9.34 -2.37
C LYS A 152 -3.97 9.32 -0.84
N SER A 153 -3.94 8.15 -0.21
CA SER A 153 -3.97 8.03 1.25
C SER A 153 -3.59 6.62 1.70
N GLY A 154 -3.49 6.43 3.01
CA GLY A 154 -3.23 5.14 3.64
C GLY A 154 -1.85 5.06 4.28
N THR A 155 -1.39 3.84 4.50
CA THR A 155 -0.14 3.57 5.22
C THR A 155 0.64 2.44 4.57
N ILE A 156 1.96 2.55 4.68
CA ILE A 156 2.88 1.46 4.34
C ILE A 156 3.68 1.15 5.59
N LYS A 157 3.62 -0.10 6.07
CA LYS A 157 4.50 -0.57 7.14
C LYS A 157 5.67 -1.29 6.51
N MET A 158 6.86 -0.93 6.95
CA MET A 158 8.08 -1.58 6.51
C MET A 158 8.90 -2.02 7.69
N SER A 159 9.37 -3.25 7.65
CA SER A 159 10.36 -3.78 8.58
C SER A 159 11.45 -4.53 7.82
N GLY A 160 12.61 -4.71 8.44
CA GLY A 160 13.76 -5.36 7.83
C GLY A 160 14.91 -4.39 7.58
N SER A 161 15.99 -4.91 6.98
CA SER A 161 17.21 -4.15 6.73
C SER A 161 18.07 -4.84 5.68
N GLY A 162 18.96 -4.10 5.04
CA GLY A 162 19.87 -4.63 4.02
C GLY A 162 19.08 -5.02 2.77
N THR A 163 19.00 -6.33 2.49
CA THR A 163 18.26 -6.85 1.33
C THR A 163 17.01 -7.62 1.73
N ASN A 164 16.64 -7.71 3.01
CA ASN A 164 15.45 -8.46 3.43
C ASN A 164 14.45 -7.51 4.06
N TYR A 165 13.26 -7.43 3.47
CA TYR A 165 12.19 -6.53 3.90
C TYR A 165 10.86 -7.27 4.02
N ASN A 166 10.05 -6.84 4.97
CA ASN A 166 8.61 -7.03 4.97
C ASN A 166 7.94 -5.68 4.69
N ILE A 167 7.09 -5.64 3.66
CA ILE A 167 6.36 -4.49 3.15
C ILE A 167 4.87 -4.83 3.24
N GLU A 168 4.12 -4.07 4.03
CA GLU A 168 2.66 -4.15 4.11
C GLU A 168 2.07 -2.83 3.66
N CYS A 169 1.32 -2.84 2.57
CA CYS A 169 0.66 -1.70 1.98
C CYS A 169 -0.85 -1.82 2.20
N ASP A 170 -1.46 -0.76 2.71
CA ASP A 170 -2.91 -0.59 2.79
C ASP A 170 -3.23 0.87 2.46
N VAL A 171 -3.62 1.09 1.21
CA VAL A 171 -3.71 2.43 0.61
C VAL A 171 -4.95 2.60 -0.24
N THR A 172 -5.33 3.86 -0.44
CA THR A 172 -6.42 4.24 -1.34
C THR A 172 -5.84 4.97 -2.54
N LEU A 173 -6.25 4.54 -3.73
CA LEU A 173 -5.87 5.13 -5.01
C LEU A 173 -6.78 6.32 -5.37
N GLU A 174 -6.37 7.10 -6.36
CA GLU A 174 -7.10 8.30 -6.79
C GLU A 174 -8.50 8.03 -7.37
N ASN A 175 -8.75 6.80 -7.81
CA ASN A 175 -10.06 6.31 -8.22
C ASN A 175 -10.93 5.84 -7.03
N ASN A 176 -10.49 6.10 -5.79
CA ASN A 176 -11.11 5.69 -4.52
C ASN A 176 -11.19 4.17 -4.30
N LYS A 177 -10.38 3.39 -5.02
CA LYS A 177 -10.24 1.95 -4.78
C LYS A 177 -9.16 1.68 -3.75
N GLY A 178 -9.40 0.68 -2.91
CA GLY A 178 -8.39 0.13 -2.02
C GLY A 178 -7.37 -0.70 -2.79
N LEU A 179 -6.13 -0.64 -2.34
CA LEU A 179 -5.02 -1.45 -2.77
C LEU A 179 -4.34 -2.01 -1.53
N ARG A 180 -4.19 -3.32 -1.48
CA ARG A 180 -3.40 -4.00 -0.47
C ARG A 180 -2.22 -4.70 -1.11
N ALA A 181 -1.07 -4.69 -0.46
CA ALA A 181 0.05 -5.52 -0.85
C ALA A 181 0.78 -6.03 0.38
N GLN A 182 1.29 -7.25 0.32
CA GLN A 182 2.15 -7.81 1.34
C GLN A 182 3.31 -8.51 0.65
N TYR A 183 4.53 -8.17 1.03
CA TYR A 183 5.74 -8.82 0.54
C TYR A 183 6.69 -9.06 1.70
N SER A 184 7.27 -10.25 1.79
CA SER A 184 8.30 -10.63 2.74
C SER A 184 9.36 -11.43 2.00
N GLY A 185 10.54 -10.85 1.82
CA GLY A 185 11.58 -11.49 1.03
C GLY A 185 12.78 -10.63 0.70
N VAL A 186 13.53 -11.07 -0.31
CA VAL A 186 14.75 -10.43 -0.76
C VAL A 186 14.42 -9.32 -1.76
N VAL A 187 14.82 -8.10 -1.42
CA VAL A 187 14.80 -6.93 -2.31
C VAL A 187 16.13 -6.82 -3.03
N THR A 188 16.08 -6.70 -4.35
CA THR A 188 17.27 -6.57 -5.19
C THR A 188 17.56 -5.09 -5.45
N PRO A 189 18.68 -4.54 -4.93
CA PRO A 189 19.06 -3.17 -5.25
C PRO A 189 19.44 -3.06 -6.72
N ILE A 190 18.97 -2.00 -7.37
CA ILE A 190 19.36 -1.61 -8.72
C ILE A 190 19.97 -0.21 -8.70
N THR A 191 20.94 0.02 -9.58
CA THR A 191 21.50 1.35 -9.81
C THR A 191 20.79 1.98 -11.00
N ILE A 192 20.33 3.22 -10.84
CA ILE A 192 19.94 4.03 -11.99
C ILE A 192 21.22 4.74 -12.44
N ASP A 193 22.04 4.02 -13.20
CA ASP A 193 23.14 4.68 -13.90
C ASP A 193 22.52 5.59 -14.95
N GLY A 194 22.74 6.90 -14.80
CA GLY A 194 22.17 7.93 -15.68
C GLY A 194 22.54 7.77 -17.15
N ASP A 195 23.49 6.88 -17.48
CA ASP A 195 24.09 6.75 -18.81
C ASP A 195 24.27 5.31 -19.34
N GLU A 196 23.89 4.22 -18.65
CA GLU A 196 24.12 2.85 -19.17
C GLU A 196 22.90 1.90 -19.08
N GLU A 197 22.70 1.15 -20.17
CA GLU A 197 21.61 0.19 -20.39
C GLU A 197 21.82 -1.08 -19.56
N ASP A 198 21.33 -1.10 -18.32
CA ASP A 198 21.19 -2.37 -17.58
C ASP A 198 20.09 -3.23 -18.26
N PRO A 199 20.37 -4.47 -18.72
CA PRO A 199 19.40 -5.35 -19.34
C PRO A 199 18.20 -5.69 -18.44
N ALA A 200 18.32 -5.65 -17.12
CA ALA A 200 17.18 -5.82 -16.20
C ALA A 200 16.20 -4.65 -16.31
N THR A 201 16.73 -3.42 -16.47
CA THR A 201 15.90 -2.23 -16.72
C THR A 201 15.38 -2.16 -18.16
N ALA A 202 16.08 -2.75 -19.13
CA ALA A 202 15.67 -2.77 -20.54
C ALA A 202 14.38 -3.59 -20.78
N GLY A 203 14.13 -4.63 -19.98
CA GLY A 203 12.86 -5.38 -19.98
C GLY A 203 11.71 -4.57 -19.39
N MET A 204 11.98 -3.78 -18.34
CA MET A 204 10.99 -2.93 -17.66
C MET A 204 10.71 -1.62 -18.43
N ARG A 205 11.64 -1.13 -19.26
CA ARG A 205 11.47 0.04 -20.17
C ARG A 205 10.51 -0.20 -21.34
N LYS A 206 10.00 -1.43 -21.51
CA LYS A 206 8.89 -1.72 -22.44
C LYS A 206 7.52 -1.45 -21.83
N ALA A 207 7.44 -1.36 -20.49
CA ALA A 207 6.36 -0.65 -19.83
C ALA A 207 6.51 0.86 -20.15
N PRO A 208 5.43 1.63 -20.17
CA PRO A 208 5.42 3.01 -20.63
C PRO A 208 6.36 3.87 -19.76
N LYS A 209 6.68 5.07 -20.25
CA LYS A 209 7.75 5.94 -19.75
C LYS A 209 7.42 6.59 -18.39
N SER A 210 6.97 5.81 -17.39
CA SER A 210 6.71 6.25 -16.01
C SER A 210 7.97 6.79 -15.30
N PHE A 211 9.17 6.55 -15.85
CA PHE A 211 10.42 7.21 -15.43
C PHE A 211 10.38 8.75 -15.51
N PHE A 212 9.39 9.35 -16.18
CA PHE A 212 9.15 10.80 -16.12
C PHE A 212 8.56 11.29 -14.79
N SER A 213 7.95 10.41 -13.97
CA SER A 213 7.40 10.76 -12.64
C SER A 213 8.50 11.07 -11.62
N LEU A 214 9.67 10.41 -11.67
CA LEU A 214 10.77 10.71 -10.74
C LEU A 214 11.16 12.20 -10.81
N SER A 215 11.26 12.79 -12.01
CA SER A 215 11.58 14.21 -12.16
C SER A 215 10.49 15.16 -11.59
N LYS A 216 9.24 14.68 -11.47
CA LYS A 216 8.09 15.43 -10.96
C LYS A 216 7.97 15.26 -9.45
N ALA A 217 8.13 14.04 -8.92
CA ALA A 217 8.26 13.73 -7.50
C ALA A 217 9.34 14.61 -6.84
N LEU A 218 10.46 14.78 -7.53
CA LEU A 218 11.63 15.49 -7.04
C LEU A 218 11.57 17.01 -7.16
N LYS A 219 10.47 17.60 -7.67
CA LYS A 219 10.34 19.08 -7.67
C LYS A 219 10.10 19.66 -6.28
N GLY A 220 9.58 18.86 -5.35
CA GLY A 220 9.33 19.26 -3.95
C GLY A 220 10.46 18.92 -2.98
N LEU A 221 11.39 18.04 -3.36
CA LEU A 221 12.50 17.59 -2.51
C LEU A 221 13.84 17.86 -3.17
N LYS A 222 14.77 18.48 -2.43
CA LYS A 222 16.15 18.63 -2.90
C LYS A 222 16.90 17.34 -2.59
N LEU A 223 17.33 16.62 -3.63
CA LEU A 223 18.29 15.53 -3.53
C LEU A 223 19.71 16.08 -3.68
N ASN A 224 20.69 15.39 -3.06
CA ASN A 224 22.12 15.64 -3.23
C ASN A 224 22.80 14.50 -3.99
#